data_AF-A0A920S700-F1
#
_entry.id   AF-A0A920S700-F1
#
_cell.length_a   1.000
_cell.length_b   1.000
_cell.length_c   1.000
_cell.angle_alpha   90.00
_cell.angle_beta   90.00
_cell.angle_gamma   90.00
#
_symmetry.space_group_name_H-M   'P 1'
#
loop_
_entity.id
_entity.type
_entity.pdbx_description
1 polymer ?
#
loop_
_entity_poly.entity_id
_entity_poly.type
_entity_poly.pdbx_seq_one_letter_code
_entity_poly.pdbx_strand_id
1 'polypeptide(L)' 'MGVFKGVPIVDLDYPEDSNADTDMNVVMVEGGGFIEIQGTAEAAPFDDETLDGMLVLAKTGIAALFREQRLALGLAS' A
#
# COMPACT_ATOMS: atom_id res chain seq x y z
N MET A 1 2.64 3.38 0.93
CA MET A 1 3.38 2.17 1.39
C MET A 1 4.83 2.39 1.00
N GLY A 2 5.80 1.84 1.73
CA GLY A 2 7.19 2.11 1.41
C GLY A 2 8.14 0.97 1.74
N VAL A 3 9.40 1.16 1.36
CA VAL A 3 10.51 0.25 1.67
C VAL A 3 11.41 0.92 2.71
N PHE A 4 11.63 0.25 3.83
CA PHE A 4 12.59 0.67 4.84
C PHE A 4 13.64 -0.41 5.06
N LYS A 5 14.92 -0.07 4.82
CA LYS A 5 16.06 -1.00 4.91
C LYS A 5 15.87 -2.31 4.11
N GLY A 6 15.26 -2.21 2.92
CA GLY A 6 14.98 -3.36 2.06
C GLY A 6 13.77 -4.22 2.48
N VAL A 7 12.95 -3.77 3.43
CA VAL A 7 11.73 -4.46 3.85
C VAL A 7 10.50 -3.63 3.47
N PRO A 8 9.53 -4.20 2.73
CA PRO A 8 8.25 -3.55 2.46
C PRO A 8 7.40 -3.39 3.73
N ILE A 9 6.87 -2.19 3.98
CA ILE A 9 6.02 -1.87 5.13
C ILE A 9 4.80 -1.01 4.76
N VAL A 10 3.75 -1.15 5.56
CA VAL A 10 2.47 -0.41 5.47
C VAL A 10 2.34 0.47 6.71
N ASP A 11 1.90 1.72 6.50
CA ASP A 11 1.67 2.76 7.54
C ASP A 11 2.96 3.25 8.21
N LEU A 12 3.61 4.25 7.60
CA LEU A 12 4.87 4.83 8.07
C LEU A 12 4.61 5.95 9.10
N ASP A 13 5.30 5.91 10.24
CA ASP A 13 5.34 7.05 11.16
C ASP A 13 6.33 8.11 10.61
N TYR A 14 6.15 9.40 10.96
CA TYR A 14 6.91 10.55 10.41
C TYR A 14 8.47 10.38 10.32
N PRO A 15 9.17 9.74 11.26
CA PRO A 15 10.62 9.51 11.15
C PRO A 15 11.02 8.43 10.13
N GLU A 16 10.09 7.55 9.76
CA GLU A 16 10.29 6.44 8.84
C GLU A 16 9.95 6.88 7.41
N ASP A 17 8.97 7.77 7.25
CA ASP A 17 8.64 8.44 5.98
C ASP A 17 9.78 9.36 5.49
N SER A 18 10.49 10.07 6.41
CA SER A 18 11.61 10.94 6.04
C SER A 18 12.88 10.19 5.56
N ASN A 19 12.88 8.86 5.61
CA ASN A 19 14.01 7.98 5.27
C ASN A 19 13.58 6.78 4.40
N ALA A 20 12.34 6.77 3.87
CA ALA A 20 11.88 5.72 2.99
C ALA A 20 12.49 5.90 1.59
N ASP A 21 13.15 4.86 1.06
CA ASP A 21 13.83 4.92 -0.24
C ASP A 21 12.83 4.94 -1.43
N THR A 22 11.56 4.63 -1.17
CA THR A 22 10.48 4.48 -2.15
C THR A 22 9.12 4.69 -1.48
N ASP A 23 8.25 5.48 -2.11
CA ASP A 23 6.82 5.60 -1.77
C ASP A 23 5.96 5.01 -2.90
N MET A 24 4.89 4.29 -2.52
CA MET A 24 3.87 3.79 -3.42
C MET A 24 2.46 4.00 -2.89
N ASN A 25 1.65 4.64 -3.73
CA ASN A 25 0.22 4.86 -3.54
C ASN A 25 -0.57 3.95 -4.49
N VAL A 26 -1.64 3.35 -3.96
CA VAL A 26 -2.47 2.38 -4.69
C VAL A 26 -3.95 2.67 -4.48
N VAL A 27 -4.70 2.73 -5.58
CA VAL A 27 -6.15 2.88 -5.59
C VAL A 27 -6.77 1.65 -6.24
N MET A 28 -7.74 1.04 -5.55
CA MET A 28 -8.43 -0.15 -6.04
C MET A 28 -9.94 -0.02 -5.90
N VAL A 29 -10.66 -0.72 -6.78
CA VAL A 29 -12.10 -0.97 -6.61
C VAL A 29 -12.34 -2.18 -5.74
N GLU A 30 -13.55 -2.27 -5.20
CA GLU A 30 -14.06 -3.51 -4.62
C GLU A 30 -14.03 -4.63 -5.67
N GLY A 31 -13.59 -5.83 -5.29
CA GLY A 31 -13.34 -6.93 -6.22
C GLY A 31 -11.90 -7.06 -6.71
N GLY A 32 -11.00 -6.17 -6.28
CA GLY A 32 -9.54 -6.34 -6.44
C GLY A 32 -8.95 -5.78 -7.74
N GLY A 33 -9.73 -5.03 -8.51
CA GLY A 33 -9.22 -4.29 -9.68
C GLY A 33 -8.42 -3.07 -9.27
N PHE A 34 -7.30 -2.82 -9.95
CA PHE A 34 -6.51 -1.60 -9.78
C PHE A 34 -7.09 -0.45 -10.63
N ILE A 35 -7.25 0.71 -10.01
CA ILE A 35 -7.52 1.98 -10.72
C ILE A 35 -6.19 2.69 -10.99
N GLU A 36 -5.32 2.74 -9.99
CA GLU A 36 -4.06 3.46 -10.05
C GLU A 36 -3.01 2.77 -9.18
N ILE A 37 -1.79 2.72 -9.70
CA ILE A 37 -0.59 2.34 -8.98
C ILE A 37 0.44 3.41 -9.32
N GLN A 38 0.84 4.21 -8.34
CA GLN A 38 1.91 5.19 -8.50
C GLN A 38 3.01 4.87 -7.50
N GLY A 39 4.14 4.38 -8.00
CA GLY A 39 5.36 4.16 -7.22
C GLY A 39 6.44 5.14 -7.65
N THR A 40 7.04 5.83 -6.69
CA THR A 40 8.19 6.71 -6.92
C THR A 40 9.37 6.19 -6.10
N ALA A 41 10.43 5.78 -6.79
CA ALA A 41 11.71 5.46 -6.17
C ALA A 41 12.51 6.76 -6.01
N GLU A 42 12.65 7.27 -4.79
CA GLU A 42 13.37 8.52 -4.53
C GLU A 42 14.89 8.31 -4.38
N ALA A 43 15.32 7.13 -3.93
CA ALA A 43 16.73 6.80 -3.76
C ALA A 43 17.22 5.70 -4.72
N ALA A 44 16.79 4.45 -4.51
CA ALA A 44 17.17 3.31 -5.34
C ALA A 44 15.94 2.75 -6.08
N PRO A 45 16.06 2.36 -7.35
CA PRO A 45 15.00 1.63 -8.04
C PRO A 45 14.65 0.34 -7.28
N PHE A 46 13.36 0.04 -7.18
CA PHE A 46 12.88 -1.23 -6.64
C PHE A 46 12.79 -2.29 -7.75
N ASP A 47 12.99 -3.55 -7.38
CA ASP A 47 12.82 -4.69 -8.28
C ASP A 47 11.39 -5.26 -8.24
N ASP A 48 11.12 -6.25 -9.09
CA ASP A 48 9.81 -6.89 -9.21
C ASP A 48 9.38 -7.53 -7.88
N GLU A 49 10.30 -8.17 -7.14
CA GLU A 49 10.00 -8.80 -5.85
C GLU A 49 9.55 -7.77 -4.81
N THR A 50 10.21 -6.61 -4.78
CA THR A 50 9.87 -5.50 -3.90
C THR A 50 8.51 -4.91 -4.27
N LEU A 51 8.26 -4.67 -5.56
CA LEU A 51 6.96 -4.20 -6.05
C LEU A 51 5.83 -5.15 -5.64
N ASP A 52 6.01 -6.46 -5.88
CA ASP A 52 5.04 -7.48 -5.53
C ASP A 52 4.75 -7.50 -4.02
N GLY A 53 5.79 -7.38 -3.20
CA GLY A 53 5.65 -7.26 -1.74
C GLY A 53 4.78 -6.07 -1.34
N MET A 54 5.03 -4.90 -1.91
CA MET A 54 4.21 -3.72 -1.65
C MET A 54 2.77 -3.91 -2.16
N LEU A 55 2.56 -4.52 -3.32
CA LEU A 55 1.20 -4.77 -3.85
C LEU A 55 0.41 -5.77 -2.99
N VAL A 56 1.05 -6.77 -2.39
CA VAL A 56 0.42 -7.69 -1.43
C VAL A 56 -0.05 -6.93 -0.19
N LEU A 57 0.79 -6.05 0.34
CA LEU A 57 0.45 -5.21 1.48
C LEU A 57 -0.73 -4.28 1.16
N ALA A 58 -0.73 -3.64 -0.02
CA ALA A 58 -1.81 -2.77 -0.48
C ALA A 58 -3.14 -3.51 -0.52
N LYS A 59 -3.16 -4.68 -1.18
CA LYS A 59 -4.38 -5.50 -1.32
C LYS A 59 -4.95 -5.89 0.05
N THR A 60 -4.08 -6.27 0.98
CA THR A 60 -4.49 -6.67 2.33
C THR A 60 -5.07 -5.49 3.11
N GLY A 61 -4.39 -4.34 3.09
CA GLY A 61 -4.87 -3.12 3.75
C GLY A 61 -6.19 -2.62 3.16
N ILE A 62 -6.30 -2.55 1.84
CA ILE A 62 -7.51 -2.10 1.15
C ILE A 62 -8.70 -3.04 1.41
N ALA A 63 -8.47 -4.36 1.47
CA ALA A 63 -9.53 -5.30 1.84
C ALA A 63 -10.07 -5.05 3.26
N ALA A 64 -9.20 -4.70 4.20
CA ALA A 64 -9.61 -4.29 5.54
C ALA A 64 -10.37 -2.96 5.51
N LEU A 65 -9.91 -1.96 4.76
CA LEU A 65 -10.61 -0.68 4.59
C LEU A 65 -12.03 -0.86 4.05
N PHE A 66 -12.21 -1.69 3.02
CA PHE A 66 -13.54 -1.99 2.50
C PHE A 66 -14.45 -2.66 3.54
N ARG A 67 -13.90 -3.53 4.40
CA ARG A 67 -14.67 -4.12 5.49
C ARG A 67 -15.17 -3.05 6.46
N GLU A 68 -14.29 -2.16 6.91
CA GLU A 68 -14.66 -1.09 7.85
C GLU A 68 -15.61 -0.07 7.21
N GLN A 69 -15.44 0.24 5.92
CA GLN A 69 -16.36 1.10 5.17
C GLN A 69 -17.78 0.49 5.09
N ARG A 70 -17.90 -0.82 4.81
CA ARG A 70 -19.21 -1.50 4.80
C ARG A 70 -19.87 -1.50 6.17
N LEU A 71 -19.09 -1.70 7.24
CA LEU A 71 -19.59 -1.62 8.62
C LEU A 71 -20.12 -0.21 8.92
N ALA A 72 -19.35 0.83 8.58
CA ALA A 72 -19.75 2.22 8.80
C ALA A 72 -21.00 2.62 8.01
N LEU A 73 -21.19 2.07 6.81
CA LEU A 73 -22.37 2.31 5.97
C LEU A 73 -23.59 1.44 6.34
N GLY A 74 -23.47 0.54 7.31
CA GLY A 74 -24.54 -0.39 7.68
C GLY A 74 -24.84 -1.45 6.62
N LEU A 75 -23.87 -1.74 5.74
CA LEU A 75 -23.97 -2.73 4.67
C LEU A 75 -23.42 -4.10 5.07
N ALA A 76 -22.85 -4.22 6.27
CA ALA A 76 -22.42 -5.49 6.83
C ALA A 76 -23.64 -6.24 7.43
N SER A 77 -24.09 -7.28 6.73
CA SER A 77 -25.09 -8.25 7.20
C SER A 77 -24.44 -9.45 7.88
#